data_AF-A0A849L3E1-F1
#
_entry.id   AF-A0A849L3E1-F1
#
_cell.length_a   1.000
_cell.length_b   1.000
_cell.length_c   1.000
_cell.angle_alpha   90.00
_cell.angle_beta   90.00
_cell.angle_gamma   90.00
#
_symmetry.space_group_name_H-M   'P 1'
#
loop_
_entity.id
_entity.type
_entity.pdbx_description
1 polymer ?
#
loop_
_entity_poly.entity_id
_entity_poly.type
_entity_poly.pdbx_seq_one_letter_code
_entity_poly.pdbx_strand_id
1 'polypeptide(L)'
;MDFGSFWTVWFWICHVATWSVLSHFALGVPFDMILEVNREKSEDGPWARATEALILAQVFRYTALGRRYGVVLTGVTAFLVTVLLTFSVMEQMELARALATILLPMTVIYATSLQTAFRIERRGLRGADLRGAVRFQRLVNQLIGLLAIMAAVALAIWEQVRLMQPWWF
;
A
#
# COMPACT_ATOMS: atom_id res chain seq x y z
N MET A 1 -21.91 21.50 -14.55
CA MET A 1 -22.09 20.18 -13.92
C MET A 1 -20.71 19.73 -13.51
N ASP A 2 -20.33 20.01 -12.27
CA ASP A 2 -19.10 19.45 -11.74
C ASP A 2 -19.42 18.01 -11.32
N PHE A 3 -18.89 17.06 -12.08
CA PHE A 3 -18.95 15.66 -11.68
C PHE A 3 -18.01 15.50 -10.49
N GLY A 4 -18.56 15.11 -9.35
CA GLY A 4 -17.76 14.83 -8.17
C GLY A 4 -16.66 13.82 -8.46
N SER A 5 -15.50 14.00 -7.83
CA SER A 5 -14.34 13.10 -7.98
C SER A 5 -14.72 11.62 -7.74
N PHE A 6 -15.61 11.33 -6.79
CA PHE A 6 -16.07 9.97 -6.50
C PHE A 6 -16.95 9.35 -7.58
N TRP A 7 -17.63 10.17 -8.38
CA TRP A 7 -18.54 9.74 -9.44
C TRP A 7 -17.87 9.62 -10.80
N THR A 8 -16.60 10.01 -10.89
CA THR A 8 -15.84 9.90 -12.12
C THR A 8 -15.31 8.48 -12.28
N VAL A 9 -15.60 7.82 -13.40
CA VAL A 9 -15.10 6.46 -13.70
C VAL A 9 -13.58 6.37 -13.58
N TRP A 10 -12.87 7.46 -13.93
CA TRP A 10 -11.43 7.58 -13.80
C TRP A 10 -10.92 7.40 -12.36
N PHE A 11 -11.63 7.91 -11.36
CA PHE A 11 -11.26 7.70 -9.96
C PHE A 11 -11.24 6.20 -9.63
N TRP A 12 -12.30 5.48 -9.98
CA TRP A 12 -12.41 4.05 -9.71
C TRP A 12 -11.41 3.22 -10.51
N ILE A 13 -11.12 3.60 -11.76
CA ILE A 13 -10.05 2.96 -12.55
C ILE A 13 -8.70 3.14 -11.85
N CYS A 14 -8.32 4.36 -11.48
CA CYS A 14 -7.08 4.64 -10.77
C CYS A 14 -7.00 3.88 -9.44
N HIS A 15 -8.10 3.87 -8.67
CA HIS A 15 -8.20 3.19 -7.40
C HIS A 15 -7.98 1.67 -7.57
N VAL A 16 -8.78 1.00 -8.41
CA VAL A 16 -8.70 -0.45 -8.65
C VAL A 16 -7.36 -0.83 -9.27
N ALA A 17 -6.84 -0.06 -10.24
CA ALA A 17 -5.55 -0.31 -10.84
C ALA A 17 -4.42 -0.25 -9.81
N THR A 18 -4.44 0.77 -8.95
CA THR A 18 -3.47 0.94 -7.86
C THR A 18 -3.50 -0.28 -6.93
N TRP A 19 -4.69 -0.70 -6.48
CA TRP A 19 -4.82 -1.85 -5.58
C TRP A 19 -4.50 -3.18 -6.24
N SER A 20 -4.74 -3.33 -7.54
CA SER A 20 -4.35 -4.50 -8.31
C SER A 20 -2.82 -4.67 -8.30
N VAL A 21 -2.10 -3.59 -8.59
CA VAL A 21 -0.62 -3.57 -8.55
C VAL A 21 -0.11 -3.83 -7.13
N LEU A 22 -0.59 -3.09 -6.13
CA LEU A 22 -0.10 -3.23 -4.75
C LEU A 22 -0.41 -4.59 -4.11
N SER A 23 -1.47 -5.27 -4.55
CA SER A 23 -1.81 -6.62 -4.07
C SER A 23 -0.95 -7.73 -4.71
N HIS A 24 -0.40 -7.47 -5.90
CA HIS A 24 0.45 -8.42 -6.61
C HIS A 24 1.88 -8.43 -6.06
N PHE A 25 2.42 -7.26 -5.70
CA PHE A 25 3.78 -7.11 -5.20
C PHE A 25 3.84 -7.09 -3.66
N ALA A 26 4.71 -7.92 -3.07
CA ALA A 26 4.99 -7.94 -1.64
C ALA A 26 6.47 -7.66 -1.41
N LEU A 27 6.81 -6.63 -0.62
CA LEU A 27 8.18 -6.09 -0.51
C LEU A 27 8.83 -5.79 -1.87
N GLY A 28 8.03 -5.39 -2.86
CA GLY A 28 8.53 -5.11 -4.22
C GLY A 28 8.94 -6.35 -5.02
N VAL A 29 8.55 -7.55 -4.57
CA VAL A 29 8.75 -8.83 -5.27
C VAL A 29 7.39 -9.36 -5.74
N PRO A 30 7.25 -9.81 -6.99
CA PRO A 30 6.00 -10.40 -7.47
C PRO A 30 5.77 -11.76 -6.77
N PHE A 31 4.53 -11.98 -6.33
CA PHE A 31 4.20 -13.10 -5.45
C PHE A 31 4.18 -14.46 -6.15
N ASP A 32 4.06 -14.48 -7.47
CA ASP A 32 4.18 -15.67 -8.31
C ASP A 32 5.51 -16.42 -8.08
N MET A 33 6.62 -15.70 -7.87
CA MET A 33 7.90 -16.32 -7.53
C MET A 33 7.83 -17.15 -6.25
N ILE A 34 7.10 -16.68 -5.24
CA ILE A 34 6.89 -17.43 -3.99
C ILE A 34 6.05 -18.69 -4.24
N LEU A 35 5.09 -18.62 -5.17
CA LEU A 35 4.30 -19.79 -5.55
C LEU A 35 5.18 -20.83 -6.25
N GLU A 36 6.06 -20.42 -7.17
CA GLU A 36 6.97 -21.34 -7.86
C GLU A 36 7.97 -21.99 -6.88
N VAL A 37 8.51 -21.24 -5.92
CA VAL A 37 9.37 -21.83 -4.87
C VAL A 37 8.64 -22.89 -4.06
N ASN A 38 7.36 -22.68 -3.73
CA ASN A 38 6.60 -23.67 -2.95
C ASN A 38 6.23 -24.91 -3.76
N ARG A 39 6.25 -24.84 -5.10
CA ARG A 39 6.06 -26.01 -5.98
C ARG A 39 7.34 -26.84 -6.12
N GLU A 40 8.49 -26.21 -5.93
CA GLU A 40 9.78 -26.87 -6.00
C GLU A 40 9.97 -27.83 -4.80
N LYS A 41 10.47 -29.04 -5.07
CA LYS A 41 10.66 -30.07 -4.02
C LYS A 41 11.89 -29.83 -3.15
N SER A 42 12.82 -28.97 -3.59
CA SER A 42 14.09 -28.71 -2.93
C SER A 42 14.13 -27.26 -2.43
N GLU A 43 14.59 -27.05 -1.20
CA GLU A 43 14.79 -25.71 -0.65
C GLU A 43 15.93 -24.94 -1.30
N ASP A 44 16.85 -25.65 -1.99
CA ASP A 44 18.00 -25.07 -2.71
C ASP A 44 17.82 -25.15 -4.23
N GLY A 45 16.58 -25.11 -4.72
CA GLY A 45 16.33 -25.09 -6.16
C GLY A 45 16.63 -23.74 -6.82
N PRO A 46 16.71 -23.68 -8.17
CA PRO A 46 16.90 -22.44 -8.92
C PRO A 46 15.89 -21.34 -8.54
N TRP A 47 14.61 -21.68 -8.35
CA TRP A 47 13.59 -20.70 -7.98
C TRP A 47 13.79 -20.17 -6.56
N ALA A 48 14.15 -21.06 -5.63
CA ALA A 48 14.41 -20.67 -4.25
C ALA A 48 15.54 -19.63 -4.16
N ARG A 49 16.67 -19.90 -4.82
CA ARG A 49 17.82 -18.99 -4.87
C ARG A 49 17.48 -17.66 -5.56
N ALA A 50 16.80 -17.71 -6.71
CA ALA A 50 16.44 -16.50 -7.45
C ALA A 50 15.48 -15.60 -6.66
N THR A 51 14.47 -16.21 -6.04
CA THR A 51 13.47 -15.50 -5.22
C THR A 51 14.12 -14.87 -4.00
N GLU A 52 14.97 -15.62 -3.29
CA GLU A 52 15.69 -15.10 -2.13
C GLU A 52 16.61 -13.94 -2.50
N ALA A 53 17.39 -14.08 -3.58
CA ALA A 53 18.25 -13.00 -4.06
C ALA A 53 17.47 -11.72 -4.37
N LEU A 54 16.31 -11.85 -5.03
CA LEU A 54 15.45 -10.71 -5.36
C LEU A 54 14.86 -10.05 -4.10
N ILE A 55 14.37 -10.84 -3.15
CA ILE A 55 13.84 -10.32 -1.88
C ILE A 55 14.93 -9.55 -1.14
N LEU A 56 16.13 -10.11 -1.04
CA LEU A 56 17.24 -9.48 -0.33
C LEU A 56 17.74 -8.22 -1.02
N ALA A 57 17.73 -8.18 -2.36
CA ALA A 57 18.02 -6.96 -3.12
C ALA A 57 17.00 -5.85 -2.82
N GLN A 58 15.71 -6.19 -2.73
CA GLN A 58 14.67 -5.22 -2.36
C GLN A 58 14.79 -4.78 -0.90
N VAL A 59 15.07 -5.70 0.02
CA VAL A 59 15.34 -5.38 1.43
C VAL A 59 16.49 -4.38 1.54
N PHE A 60 17.60 -4.63 0.84
CA PHE A 60 18.74 -3.72 0.79
C PHE A 60 18.32 -2.33 0.27
N ARG A 61 17.52 -2.25 -0.80
CA ARG A 61 17.02 -0.97 -1.32
C ARG A 61 16.17 -0.22 -0.30
N TYR A 62 15.25 -0.90 0.37
CA TYR A 62 14.42 -0.29 1.42
C TYR A 62 15.26 0.20 2.59
N THR A 63 16.16 -0.64 3.12
CA THR A 63 16.97 -0.28 4.31
C THR A 63 18.01 0.80 3.99
N ALA A 64 18.62 0.79 2.80
CA ALA A 64 19.51 1.84 2.34
C ALA A 64 18.79 3.19 2.21
N LEU A 65 17.59 3.20 1.60
CA LEU A 65 16.76 4.40 1.49
C LEU A 65 16.32 4.89 2.88
N GLY A 66 15.89 3.98 3.76
CA GLY A 66 15.49 4.30 5.12
C GLY A 66 16.62 4.86 5.98
N ARG A 67 17.84 4.33 5.87
CA ARG A 67 19.01 4.86 6.59
C ARG A 67 19.42 6.24 6.10
N ARG A 68 19.40 6.47 4.78
CA ARG A 68 19.87 7.73 4.18
C ARG A 68 18.85 8.86 4.27
N TYR A 69 17.56 8.52 4.12
CA TYR A 69 16.50 9.51 3.95
C TYR A 69 15.32 9.33 4.90
N GLY A 70 15.38 8.38 5.86
CA GLY A 70 14.23 8.03 6.71
C GLY A 70 13.60 9.22 7.41
N VAL A 71 14.41 10.07 8.07
CA VAL A 71 13.90 11.25 8.79
C VAL A 71 13.21 12.24 7.83
N VAL A 72 13.85 12.56 6.71
CA VAL A 72 13.31 13.50 5.71
C VAL A 72 12.05 12.94 5.06
N LEU A 73 12.06 11.68 4.64
CA LEU A 73 10.91 11.01 4.05
C LEU A 73 9.74 10.97 5.04
N THR A 74 9.96 10.58 6.29
CA THR A 74 8.90 10.55 7.30
C THR A 74 8.34 11.94 7.56
N GLY A 75 9.18 12.98 7.69
CA GLY A 75 8.73 14.35 7.90
C GLY A 75 7.90 14.88 6.73
N VAL A 76 8.41 14.73 5.50
CA VAL A 76 7.71 15.17 4.28
C VAL A 76 6.41 14.41 4.08
N THR A 77 6.42 13.08 4.22
CA THR A 77 5.21 12.27 4.07
C THR A 77 4.18 12.60 5.14
N ALA A 78 4.58 12.77 6.40
CA ALA A 78 3.67 13.18 7.48
C ALA A 78 3.05 14.54 7.18
N PHE A 79 3.87 15.53 6.77
CA PHE A 79 3.37 16.85 6.39
C PHE A 79 2.35 16.78 5.24
N LEU A 80 2.67 16.07 4.15
CA LEU A 80 1.78 15.92 3.00
C LEU A 80 0.48 15.19 3.37
N VAL A 81 0.56 14.14 4.20
CA VAL A 81 -0.62 13.43 4.72
C VAL A 81 -1.47 14.34 5.58
N THR A 82 -0.87 15.13 6.48
CA THR A 82 -1.61 16.09 7.31
C THR A 82 -2.30 17.14 6.45
N VAL A 83 -1.60 17.75 5.49
CA VAL A 83 -2.20 18.72 4.57
C VAL A 83 -3.38 18.11 3.80
N LEU A 84 -3.21 16.91 3.28
CA LEU A 84 -4.27 16.19 2.58
C LEU A 84 -5.48 15.91 3.47
N LEU A 85 -5.26 15.49 4.72
CA LEU A 85 -6.31 15.26 5.70
C LEU A 85 -7.01 16.55 6.11
N THR A 86 -6.27 17.64 6.27
CA THR A 86 -6.82 18.97 6.55
C THR A 86 -7.76 19.41 5.42
N PHE A 87 -7.35 19.32 4.15
CA PHE A 87 -8.21 19.65 3.02
C PHE A 87 -9.42 18.70 2.89
N SER A 88 -9.23 17.43 3.23
CA SER A 88 -10.29 16.42 3.22
C SER A 88 -11.37 16.70 4.27
N VAL A 89 -10.98 17.12 5.48
CA VAL A 89 -11.90 17.28 6.62
C VAL A 89 -12.40 18.72 6.76
N MET A 90 -11.51 19.72 6.74
CA MET A 90 -11.86 21.12 7.02
C MET A 90 -12.49 21.80 5.81
N GLU A 91 -11.82 21.76 4.67
CA GLU A 91 -12.32 22.37 3.42
C GLU A 91 -13.39 21.52 2.74
N GLN A 92 -13.62 20.30 3.24
CA GLN A 92 -14.59 19.35 2.71
C GLN A 92 -14.43 19.09 1.22
N MET A 93 -13.18 19.18 0.74
CA MET A 93 -12.86 19.10 -0.68
C MET A 93 -12.95 17.65 -1.13
N GLU A 94 -13.86 17.36 -2.05
CA GLU A 94 -14.14 16.00 -2.52
C GLU A 94 -12.89 15.33 -3.12
N LEU A 95 -12.09 16.09 -3.89
CA LEU A 95 -10.83 15.61 -4.45
C LEU A 95 -9.84 15.20 -3.35
N ALA A 96 -9.75 15.95 -2.26
CA ALA A 96 -8.85 15.60 -1.15
C ALA A 96 -9.32 14.33 -0.42
N ARG A 97 -10.63 14.15 -0.23
CA ARG A 97 -11.22 12.92 0.32
C ARG A 97 -10.90 11.72 -0.57
N ALA A 98 -11.11 11.85 -1.87
CA ALA A 98 -10.82 10.80 -2.86
C ALA A 98 -9.33 10.45 -2.92
N LEU A 99 -8.44 11.46 -2.91
CA LEU A 99 -7.00 11.20 -2.87
C LEU A 99 -6.55 10.58 -1.55
N ALA A 100 -7.17 10.95 -0.43
CA ALA A 100 -6.87 10.39 0.89
C ALA A 100 -7.13 8.86 0.93
N THR A 101 -8.17 8.36 0.26
CA THR A 101 -8.48 6.92 0.24
C THR A 101 -7.43 6.10 -0.53
N ILE A 102 -6.65 6.73 -1.39
CA ILE A 102 -5.54 6.09 -2.12
C ILE A 102 -4.23 6.30 -1.36
N LEU A 103 -3.87 7.55 -1.08
CA LEU A 103 -2.53 7.92 -0.61
C LEU A 103 -2.26 7.51 0.85
N LEU A 104 -3.26 7.56 1.73
CA LEU A 104 -3.10 7.12 3.12
C LEU A 104 -2.74 5.64 3.22
N PRO A 105 -3.53 4.70 2.69
CA PRO A 105 -3.21 3.29 2.81
C PRO A 105 -1.94 2.91 2.02
N MET A 106 -1.62 3.59 0.92
CA MET A 106 -0.31 3.44 0.26
C MET A 106 0.85 3.83 1.20
N THR A 107 0.70 4.92 1.95
CA THR A 107 1.70 5.35 2.94
C THR A 107 1.89 4.30 4.03
N VAL A 108 0.79 3.70 4.52
CA VAL A 108 0.86 2.61 5.52
C VAL A 108 1.54 1.36 4.96
N ILE A 109 1.25 0.97 3.71
CA ILE A 109 1.93 -0.15 3.05
C ILE A 109 3.43 0.12 2.91
N TYR A 110 3.81 1.33 2.52
CA TYR A 110 5.22 1.71 2.41
C TYR A 110 5.93 1.64 3.77
N ALA A 111 5.30 2.18 4.83
CA ALA A 111 5.84 2.14 6.18
C ALA A 111 6.01 0.71 6.72
N THR A 112 4.99 -0.14 6.55
CA THR A 112 5.07 -1.56 6.97
C THR A 112 6.09 -2.34 6.14
N SER A 113 6.21 -2.06 4.84
CA SER A 113 7.24 -2.66 3.99
C SER A 113 8.65 -2.29 4.47
N LEU A 114 8.89 -1.02 4.82
CA LEU A 114 10.16 -0.57 5.36
C LEU A 114 10.47 -1.23 6.72
N GLN A 115 9.49 -1.30 7.62
CA GLN A 115 9.63 -2.00 8.91
C GLN A 115 9.96 -3.49 8.71
N THR A 116 9.27 -4.16 7.80
CA THR A 116 9.52 -5.58 7.49
C THR A 116 10.91 -5.77 6.87
N ALA A 117 11.37 -4.87 6.00
CA ALA A 117 12.72 -4.92 5.44
C ALA A 117 13.79 -4.78 6.53
N PHE A 118 13.67 -3.81 7.43
CA PHE A 118 14.59 -3.69 8.58
C PHE A 118 14.53 -4.91 9.50
N ARG A 119 13.35 -5.52 9.69
CA ARG A 119 13.21 -6.75 10.47
C ARG A 119 13.94 -7.92 9.82
N ILE A 120 13.81 -8.09 8.50
CA ILE A 120 14.51 -9.13 7.73
C ILE A 120 16.02 -8.93 7.85
N GLU A 121 16.51 -7.72 7.63
CA GLU A 121 17.94 -7.39 7.70
C GLU A 121 18.51 -7.63 9.11
N ARG A 122 17.85 -7.12 10.15
CA ARG A 122 18.33 -7.24 11.54
C ARG A 122 18.33 -8.68 12.06
N ARG A 123 17.33 -9.48 11.68
CA ARG A 123 17.23 -10.89 12.10
C ARG A 123 17.94 -11.85 11.14
N GLY A 124 18.46 -11.35 10.02
CA GLY A 124 19.08 -12.19 8.99
C GLY A 124 18.15 -13.29 8.48
N LEU A 125 16.87 -12.98 8.27
CA LEU A 125 15.89 -14.01 7.84
C LEU A 125 16.27 -14.59 6.47
N ARG A 126 16.21 -15.91 6.36
CA ARG A 126 16.57 -16.69 5.16
C ARG A 126 15.56 -17.79 4.89
N GLY A 127 15.61 -18.38 3.70
CA GLY A 127 14.83 -19.58 3.37
C GLY A 127 13.34 -19.46 3.70
N ALA A 128 12.80 -20.44 4.46
CA ALA A 128 11.39 -20.50 4.82
C ALA A 128 10.88 -19.29 5.63
N ASP A 129 11.69 -18.76 6.54
CA ASP A 129 11.32 -17.61 7.38
C ASP A 129 11.23 -16.32 6.56
N LEU A 130 12.14 -16.17 5.60
CA LEU A 130 12.09 -15.06 4.64
C LEU A 130 10.80 -15.11 3.81
N ARG A 131 10.45 -16.29 3.28
CA ARG A 131 9.18 -16.51 2.55
C ARG A 131 7.97 -16.26 3.44
N GLY A 132 8.04 -16.65 4.71
CA GLY A 132 7.02 -16.34 5.72
C GLY A 132 6.79 -14.85 5.90
N ALA A 133 7.87 -14.07 6.03
CA ALA A 133 7.79 -12.61 6.16
C ALA A 133 7.15 -11.94 4.94
N VAL A 134 7.49 -12.38 3.72
CA VAL A 134 6.88 -11.84 2.48
C VAL A 134 5.40 -12.22 2.36
N ARG A 135 5.03 -13.47 2.68
CA ARG A 135 3.62 -13.90 2.73
C ARG A 135 2.81 -13.06 3.70
N PHE A 136 3.33 -12.78 4.89
CA PHE A 136 2.67 -11.92 5.85
C PHE A 136 2.53 -10.49 5.33
N GLN A 137 3.58 -9.91 4.72
CA GLN A 137 3.50 -8.59 4.12
C GLN A 137 2.40 -8.53 3.04
N ARG A 138 2.26 -9.57 2.22
CA ARG A 138 1.18 -9.64 1.22
C ARG A 138 -0.20 -9.60 1.86
N LEU A 139 -0.43 -10.37 2.94
CA LEU A 139 -1.69 -10.35 3.66
C LEU A 139 -2.00 -8.95 4.20
N VAL A 140 -0.99 -8.27 4.75
CA VAL A 140 -1.11 -6.87 5.19
C VAL A 140 -1.50 -5.96 4.03
N ASN A 141 -0.83 -6.06 2.88
CA ASN A 141 -1.15 -5.26 1.69
C ASN A 141 -2.61 -5.49 1.23
N GLN A 142 -3.07 -6.75 1.21
CA GLN A 142 -4.43 -7.10 0.80
C GLN A 142 -5.48 -6.58 1.77
N LEU A 143 -5.26 -6.72 3.08
CA LEU A 143 -6.17 -6.21 4.10
C LEU A 143 -6.28 -4.68 4.02
N ILE A 144 -5.14 -3.99 3.88
CA ILE A 144 -5.12 -2.54 3.71
C ILE A 144 -5.86 -2.13 2.44
N GLY A 145 -5.62 -2.82 1.32
CA GLY A 145 -6.31 -2.53 0.06
C GLY A 145 -7.82 -2.77 0.12
N LEU A 146 -8.25 -3.84 0.77
CA LEU A 146 -9.67 -4.11 1.00
C LEU A 146 -10.31 -3.00 1.84
N LEU A 147 -9.68 -2.62 2.95
CA LEU A 147 -10.15 -1.52 3.80
C LEU A 147 -10.18 -0.19 3.05
N ALA A 148 -9.20 0.07 2.18
CA ALA A 148 -9.15 1.28 1.36
C ALA A 148 -10.32 1.35 0.37
N ILE A 149 -10.63 0.25 -0.34
CA ILE A 149 -11.78 0.18 -1.24
C ILE A 149 -13.08 0.38 -0.48
N MET A 150 -13.24 -0.29 0.67
CA MET A 150 -14.41 -0.10 1.53
C MET A 150 -14.57 1.35 1.98
N ALA A 151 -13.49 1.99 2.42
CA ALA A 151 -13.49 3.39 2.82
C ALA A 151 -13.85 4.33 1.66
N ALA A 152 -13.33 4.05 0.45
CA ALA A 152 -13.67 4.81 -0.75
C ALA A 152 -15.16 4.73 -1.10
N VAL A 153 -15.74 3.52 -1.05
CA VAL A 153 -17.19 3.32 -1.28
C VAL A 153 -18.02 4.02 -0.21
N ALA A 154 -17.66 3.88 1.06
CA ALA A 154 -18.38 4.50 2.16
C ALA A 154 -18.37 6.04 2.07
N LEU A 155 -17.21 6.64 1.73
CA LEU A 155 -17.10 8.08 1.53
C LEU A 155 -17.86 8.57 0.30
N ALA A 156 -17.85 7.81 -0.81
CA ALA A 156 -18.63 8.14 -1.99
C ALA A 156 -20.15 8.18 -1.68
N ILE A 157 -20.65 7.19 -0.93
CA ILE A 157 -22.05 7.14 -0.50
C ILE A 157 -22.35 8.31 0.45
N TRP A 158 -21.46 8.58 1.41
CA TRP A 158 -21.66 9.65 2.37
C TRP A 158 -21.69 11.04 1.70
N GLU A 159 -20.80 11.30 0.73
CA GLU A 159 -20.82 12.53 -0.06
C GLU A 159 -22.13 12.65 -0.84
N GLN A 160 -22.60 11.54 -1.44
CA GLN A 160 -23.87 11.52 -2.14
C GLN A 160 -25.05 11.86 -1.21
N VAL A 161 -25.10 11.28 -0.01
CA VAL A 161 -26.15 11.58 0.98
C VAL A 161 -26.09 13.04 1.42
N ARG A 162 -24.88 13.57 1.65
CA ARG A 162 -24.66 14.97 2.02
C ARG A 162 -25.16 15.94 0.94
N LEU A 163 -24.93 15.62 -0.34
CA LEU A 163 -25.44 16.39 -1.47
C LEU A 163 -26.97 16.30 -1.61
N MET A 164 -27.59 15.20 -1.17
CA MET A 164 -29.06 15.01 -1.18
C MET A 164 -29.80 15.64 0.00
N GLN A 165 -29.10 16.09 1.05
CA GLN A 165 -29.69 16.75 2.22
C GLN A 165 -29.64 18.31 2.24
N PRO A 166 -29.86 19.08 1.14
CA PRO A 166 -29.73 20.54 1.21
C PRO A 166 -30.96 21.30 1.79
N TRP A 167 -32.05 20.64 2.25
CA TRP A 167 -33.33 21.32 2.54
C TRP A 167 -33.97 21.10 3.93
N TRP A 168 -33.21 20.80 5.00
CA TRP A 168 -33.81 20.58 6.34
C TRP A 168 -33.23 21.42 7.49
N PHE A 169 -32.54 22.53 7.19
CA PHE A 169 -32.35 23.63 8.16
C PHE A 169 -32.35 24.98 7.44
#